data_AF-A0A7S1GRT9-F1
#
_entry.id   AF-A0A7S1GRT9-F1
#
_cell.length_a   1.000
_cell.length_b   1.000
_cell.length_c   1.000
_cell.angle_alpha   90.00
_cell.angle_beta   90.00
_cell.angle_gamma   90.00
#
_symmetry.space_group_name_H-M   'P 1'
#
loop_
_entity.id
_entity.type
_entity.pdbx_description
1 polymer ?
#
loop_
_entity_poly.entity_id
_entity_poly.type
_entity_poly.pdbx_seq_one_letter_code
_entity_poly.pdbx_strand_id
1 'polypeptide(L)'
;YFQPWTSCPPPREGSFRVPGHPHLARDFWRTVPEEYAHKGLFWWRAVTVAFLFRVRSDVLEEIAIEEAKKSMDWGPGMIGLHVRRGDSCHTSIRKGRCIPLSEHITRVRAMSTRYNATRVFVATDSPGVLEGLREAAPELSFHGTPSGLDLYGLEATIGECQRRHRGKQDDGETLSDGCTGNDAWIEHRLGRGSIP
;
A
#
# COMPACT_ATOMS: atom_id res chain seq x y z
N TYR A 1 -7.33 19.24 11.00
CA TYR A 1 -8.75 19.31 11.40
C TYR A 1 -9.50 18.02 11.07
N PHE A 2 -9.08 16.90 11.67
CA PHE A 2 -9.92 15.71 11.80
C PHE A 2 -9.96 15.43 13.29
N GLN A 3 -11.14 15.47 13.90
CA GLN A 3 -11.25 15.04 15.28
C GLN A 3 -10.94 13.54 15.35
N PRO A 4 -10.24 13.07 16.40
CA PRO A 4 -10.06 11.66 16.65
C PRO A 4 -11.44 11.00 16.76
N TRP A 5 -11.76 10.11 15.82
CA TRP A 5 -12.94 9.25 15.91
C TRP A 5 -12.62 8.10 16.87
N THR A 6 -12.48 8.42 18.17
CA THR A 6 -12.13 7.43 19.21
C THR A 6 -13.30 6.50 19.55
N SER A 7 -14.50 6.81 19.08
CA SER A 7 -15.65 5.92 19.19
C SER A 7 -16.38 5.84 17.85
N CYS A 8 -16.15 4.76 17.11
CA CYS A 8 -17.19 4.30 16.20
C CYS A 8 -18.39 3.93 17.08
N PRO A 9 -19.57 4.54 16.92
CA PRO A 9 -20.76 4.06 17.61
C PRO A 9 -20.95 2.58 17.26
N PRO A 10 -21.34 1.73 18.23
CA PRO A 10 -21.58 0.33 17.96
C PRO A 10 -22.58 0.20 16.80
N PRO A 11 -22.40 -0.79 15.90
CA PRO A 11 -23.38 -1.04 14.86
C PRO A 11 -24.73 -1.23 15.54
N ARG A 12 -25.71 -0.38 15.20
CA ARG A 12 -27.07 -0.57 15.69
C ARG A 12 -27.53 -1.96 15.26
N GLU A 13 -27.97 -2.78 16.21
CA GLU A 13 -28.64 -4.04 15.90
C GLU A 13 -29.84 -3.74 14.99
N GLY A 14 -29.79 -4.32 13.79
CA GLY A 14 -30.60 -3.86 12.65
C GLY A 14 -29.68 -3.47 11.52
N SER A 15 -29.22 -4.48 10.78
CA SER A 15 -28.50 -4.34 9.51
C SER A 15 -29.03 -3.16 8.71
N PHE A 16 -28.13 -2.37 8.13
CA PHE A 16 -28.39 -1.25 7.23
C PHE A 16 -29.07 -1.72 5.92
N ARG A 17 -30.22 -2.39 6.03
CA ARG A 17 -31.18 -2.50 4.94
C ARG A 17 -31.94 -1.20 5.00
N VAL A 18 -31.57 -0.24 4.15
CA VAL A 18 -32.47 0.87 3.84
C VAL A 18 -33.68 0.23 3.14
N PRO A 19 -34.83 0.07 3.82
CA PRO A 19 -35.97 -0.60 3.22
C PRO A 19 -36.43 0.25 2.03
N GLY A 20 -36.57 -0.37 0.84
CA GLY A 20 -37.06 0.31 -0.37
C GLY A 20 -36.00 0.71 -1.41
N HIS A 21 -34.70 0.47 -1.17
CA HIS A 21 -33.66 0.89 -2.13
C HIS A 21 -32.55 -0.16 -2.38
N PRO A 22 -32.85 -1.27 -3.08
CA PRO A 22 -31.85 -2.29 -3.43
C PRO A 22 -30.71 -1.79 -4.33
N HIS A 23 -30.81 -0.58 -4.89
CA HIS A 23 -29.81 0.01 -5.77
C HIS A 23 -28.80 0.94 -5.07
N LEU A 24 -29.07 1.42 -3.85
CA LEU A 24 -28.22 2.42 -3.19
C LEU A 24 -26.80 1.92 -2.88
N ALA A 25 -26.61 0.61 -2.68
CA ALA A 25 -25.29 0.05 -2.47
C ALA A 25 -24.36 0.18 -3.70
N ARG A 26 -24.92 0.18 -4.93
CA ARG A 26 -24.10 0.32 -6.16
C ARG A 26 -23.68 1.77 -6.42
N ASP A 27 -24.48 2.73 -5.99
CA ASP A 27 -24.29 4.15 -6.34
C ASP A 27 -23.65 5.00 -5.23
N PHE A 28 -23.45 4.43 -4.04
CA PHE A 28 -22.76 5.10 -2.92
C PHE A 28 -21.39 5.68 -3.32
N TRP A 29 -20.65 4.99 -4.19
CA TRP A 29 -19.32 5.43 -4.67
C TRP A 29 -19.37 6.45 -5.81
N ARG A 30 -20.57 6.72 -6.35
CA ARG A 30 -20.83 7.61 -7.48
C ARG A 30 -21.57 8.88 -7.09
N THR A 31 -22.25 8.86 -5.95
CA THR A 31 -23.04 9.99 -5.44
C THR A 31 -22.39 10.55 -4.19
N VAL A 32 -22.31 11.88 -4.12
CA VAL A 32 -21.83 12.59 -2.93
C VAL A 32 -23.06 12.95 -2.10
N PRO A 33 -23.09 12.66 -0.79
CA PRO A 33 -24.19 13.12 0.07
C PRO A 33 -24.38 14.63 -0.05
N GLU A 34 -25.62 15.09 0.02
CA GLU A 34 -25.99 16.51 -0.22
C GLU A 34 -25.19 17.47 0.66
N GLU A 35 -25.01 17.12 1.93
CA GLU A 35 -24.21 17.87 2.91
C GLU A 35 -22.73 18.08 2.51
N TYR A 36 -22.18 17.23 1.63
CA TYR A 36 -20.81 17.30 1.12
C TYR A 36 -20.72 17.63 -0.37
N ALA A 37 -21.83 17.96 -1.03
CA ALA A 37 -21.85 18.23 -2.47
C ALA A 37 -20.83 19.29 -2.90
N HIS A 38 -20.64 20.32 -2.07
CA HIS A 38 -19.67 21.41 -2.29
C HIS A 38 -18.19 20.96 -2.33
N LYS A 39 -17.86 19.77 -1.83
CA LYS A 39 -16.49 19.20 -1.85
C LYS A 39 -16.22 18.32 -3.07
N GLY A 40 -17.29 17.89 -3.74
CA GLY A 40 -17.22 17.09 -4.96
C GLY A 40 -16.85 15.61 -4.78
N LEU A 41 -16.95 14.86 -5.88
CA LEU A 41 -16.83 13.41 -5.91
C LEU A 41 -15.43 12.90 -5.53
N PHE A 42 -14.38 13.63 -5.91
CA PHE A 42 -13.02 13.24 -5.59
C PHE A 42 -12.78 13.25 -4.08
N TRP A 43 -13.18 14.33 -3.40
CA TRP A 43 -13.07 14.44 -1.94
C TRP A 43 -13.82 13.32 -1.23
N TRP A 44 -15.05 13.05 -1.67
CA TRP A 44 -15.88 11.99 -1.09
C TRP A 44 -15.18 10.63 -1.15
N ARG A 45 -14.68 10.24 -2.33
CA ARG A 45 -13.93 8.99 -2.53
C ARG A 45 -12.65 8.95 -1.69
N ALA A 46 -11.92 10.06 -1.61
CA ALA A 46 -10.70 10.12 -0.84
C ALA A 46 -10.95 9.89 0.66
N VAL A 47 -12.03 10.46 1.22
CA VAL A 47 -12.41 10.21 2.63
C VAL A 47 -12.86 8.78 2.85
N THR A 48 -13.63 8.18 1.92
CA THR A 48 -14.01 6.76 2.02
C THR A 48 -12.79 5.85 2.01
N VAL A 49 -11.85 6.09 1.08
CA VAL A 49 -10.58 5.36 1.03
C VAL A 49 -9.80 5.58 2.33
N ALA A 50 -9.65 6.81 2.81
CA ALA A 50 -8.95 7.09 4.06
C ALA A 50 -9.56 6.37 5.27
N PHE A 51 -10.89 6.20 5.30
CA PHE A 51 -11.56 5.42 6.33
C PHE A 51 -11.25 3.92 6.22
N LEU A 52 -11.30 3.35 5.01
CA LEU A 52 -11.01 1.94 4.78
C LEU A 52 -9.54 1.59 5.01
N PHE A 53 -8.63 2.52 4.74
CA PHE A 53 -7.20 2.38 4.94
C PHE A 53 -6.75 2.79 6.37
N ARG A 54 -7.67 2.81 7.34
CA ARG A 54 -7.28 2.87 8.77
C ARG A 54 -6.65 1.56 9.18
N VAL A 55 -5.36 1.47 8.96
CA VAL A 55 -4.54 0.32 9.35
C VAL A 55 -4.55 0.22 10.88
N ARG A 56 -4.69 -1.00 11.41
CA ARG A 56 -4.56 -1.24 12.84
C ARG A 56 -3.11 -0.96 13.29
N SER A 57 -2.93 -0.59 14.55
CA SER A 57 -1.60 -0.22 15.08
C SER A 57 -0.58 -1.37 14.99
N ASP A 58 -1.02 -2.60 15.24
CA ASP A 58 -0.18 -3.80 15.12
C ASP A 58 0.33 -4.00 13.69
N VAL A 59 -0.53 -3.83 12.68
CA VAL A 59 -0.12 -3.93 11.27
C VAL A 59 0.83 -2.79 10.87
N LEU A 60 0.69 -1.60 11.46
CA LEU A 60 1.62 -0.50 11.21
C LEU A 60 3.02 -0.79 11.75
N GLU A 61 3.11 -1.42 12.92
CA GLU A 61 4.37 -1.89 13.51
C GLU A 61 5.00 -2.98 12.64
N GLU A 62 4.21 -3.94 12.17
CA GLU A 62 4.68 -5.04 11.30
C GLU A 62 5.20 -4.56 9.93
N ILE A 63 4.54 -3.59 9.29
CA ILE A 63 4.98 -3.08 7.98
C ILE A 63 6.27 -2.24 8.11
N ALA A 64 6.64 -1.83 9.32
CA ALA A 64 7.84 -1.02 9.60
C ALA A 64 7.93 0.23 8.70
N ILE A 65 6.79 0.89 8.45
CA ILE A 65 6.67 2.02 7.52
C ILE A 65 7.66 3.14 7.86
N GLU A 66 7.86 3.41 9.14
CA GLU A 66 8.78 4.47 9.60
C GLU A 66 10.25 4.11 9.32
N GLU A 67 10.62 2.84 9.41
CA GLU A 67 11.97 2.37 9.05
C GLU A 67 12.19 2.49 7.53
N ALA A 68 11.18 2.13 6.73
CA ALA A 68 11.21 2.28 5.28
C ALA A 68 11.29 3.76 4.87
N LYS A 69 10.53 4.64 5.52
CA LYS A 69 10.61 6.10 5.30
C LYS A 69 12.00 6.63 5.65
N LYS A 70 12.56 6.22 6.78
CA LYS A 70 13.89 6.65 7.23
C LYS A 70 15.00 6.21 6.27
N SER A 71 14.95 4.98 5.75
CA SER A 71 15.95 4.47 4.81
C SER A 71 15.93 5.19 3.45
N MET A 72 14.80 5.79 3.08
CA MET A 72 14.62 6.57 1.86
C MET A 72 14.78 8.09 2.07
N ASP A 73 15.15 8.54 3.27
CA ASP A 73 15.17 9.96 3.64
C ASP A 73 13.83 10.65 3.29
N TRP A 74 12.72 9.99 3.62
CA TRP A 74 11.37 10.45 3.29
C TRP A 74 11.07 11.79 3.94
N GLY A 75 10.64 12.77 3.12
CA GLY A 75 10.37 14.12 3.61
C GLY A 75 9.78 15.04 2.55
N PRO A 76 9.61 16.34 2.87
CA PRO A 76 9.09 17.34 1.94
C PRO A 76 10.00 17.50 0.71
N GLY A 77 9.43 17.90 -0.43
CA GLY A 77 10.20 18.06 -1.68
C GLY A 77 10.51 16.72 -2.37
N MET A 78 9.62 15.74 -2.24
CA MET A 78 9.69 14.45 -2.92
C MET A 78 8.54 14.31 -3.92
N ILE A 79 8.84 13.77 -5.11
CA ILE A 79 7.86 13.50 -6.16
C ILE A 79 7.48 12.01 -6.09
N GLY A 80 6.17 11.71 -6.07
CA GLY A 80 5.69 10.34 -6.25
C GLY A 80 5.55 9.98 -7.73
N LEU A 81 6.17 8.89 -8.14
CA LEU A 81 6.08 8.33 -9.49
C LEU A 81 5.55 6.89 -9.41
N HIS A 82 4.43 6.61 -10.07
CA HIS A 82 3.92 5.26 -10.24
C HIS A 82 4.12 4.83 -11.70
N VAL A 83 4.86 3.74 -11.93
CA VAL A 83 5.05 3.14 -13.25
C VAL A 83 4.47 1.73 -13.23
N ARG A 84 3.39 1.51 -13.97
CA ARG A 84 2.74 0.20 -14.09
C ARG A 84 3.06 -0.42 -15.44
N ARG A 85 3.75 -1.56 -15.45
CA ARG A 85 4.13 -2.29 -16.67
C ARG A 85 3.32 -3.55 -16.90
N GLY A 86 3.06 -4.37 -15.88
CA GLY A 86 2.59 -5.75 -16.00
C GLY A 86 1.36 -5.98 -16.89
N ASP A 87 0.19 -6.18 -16.29
CA ASP A 87 -1.06 -6.46 -17.02
C ASP A 87 -1.46 -5.36 -18.01
N SER A 88 -0.99 -4.14 -17.76
CA SER A 88 -1.30 -2.94 -18.53
C SER A 88 -0.57 -2.87 -19.88
N CYS A 89 0.59 -3.54 -20.04
CA CYS A 89 1.28 -3.61 -21.33
C CYS A 89 0.85 -4.80 -22.19
N HIS A 90 0.46 -5.91 -21.58
CA HIS A 90 0.36 -7.20 -22.29
C HIS A 90 -1.07 -7.62 -22.67
N THR A 91 -2.11 -7.02 -22.10
CA THR A 91 -3.49 -7.45 -22.36
C THR A 91 -4.09 -6.86 -23.64
N SER A 92 -4.70 -7.71 -24.48
CA SER A 92 -5.30 -7.34 -25.78
C SER A 92 -6.35 -6.23 -25.70
N ILE A 93 -7.10 -6.17 -24.60
CA ILE A 93 -8.18 -5.20 -24.36
C ILE A 93 -7.63 -3.78 -24.09
N ARG A 94 -6.37 -3.66 -23.64
CA ARG A 94 -5.70 -2.38 -23.33
C ARG A 94 -4.38 -2.18 -24.08
N LYS A 95 -4.14 -2.95 -25.14
CA LYS A 95 -2.95 -2.79 -26.01
C LYS A 95 -2.75 -1.31 -26.36
N GLY A 96 -1.57 -0.78 -26.06
CA GLY A 96 -1.16 0.59 -26.40
C GLY A 96 -1.21 1.63 -25.28
N ARG A 97 -1.60 1.28 -24.03
CA ARG A 97 -1.59 2.25 -22.92
C ARG A 97 -0.28 2.29 -22.14
N CYS A 98 0.74 1.55 -22.57
CA CYS A 98 2.02 1.60 -21.89
C CYS A 98 2.77 2.87 -22.26
N ILE A 99 2.87 3.75 -21.28
CA ILE A 99 3.59 5.00 -21.37
C ILE A 99 5.10 4.67 -21.41
N PRO A 100 5.86 5.15 -22.40
CA PRO A 100 7.30 4.91 -22.47
C PRO A 100 7.99 5.61 -21.28
N LEU A 101 9.13 5.06 -20.85
CA LEU A 101 9.83 5.59 -19.67
C LEU A 101 10.27 7.05 -19.86
N SER A 102 10.64 7.43 -21.09
CA SER A 102 11.01 8.79 -21.49
C SER A 102 9.91 9.82 -21.21
N GLU A 103 8.64 9.45 -21.36
CA GLU A 103 7.51 10.35 -21.08
C GLU A 103 7.36 10.59 -19.58
N HIS A 104 7.54 9.55 -18.74
CA HIS A 104 7.58 9.72 -17.30
C HIS A 104 8.71 10.66 -16.86
N ILE A 105 9.91 10.48 -17.42
CA ILE A 105 11.08 11.33 -17.11
C ILE A 105 10.79 12.80 -17.46
N THR A 106 10.19 13.04 -18.63
CA THR A 106 9.82 14.40 -19.05
C THR A 106 8.89 15.07 -18.04
N ARG A 107 7.87 14.34 -17.55
CA ARG A 107 6.93 14.85 -16.55
C ARG A 107 7.58 15.05 -15.18
N VAL A 108 8.45 14.13 -14.75
CA VAL A 108 9.17 14.25 -13.49
C VAL A 108 10.12 15.45 -13.50
N ARG A 109 10.83 15.71 -14.62
CA ARG A 109 11.67 16.91 -14.78
C ARG A 109 10.88 18.21 -14.69
N ALA A 110 9.70 18.25 -15.31
CA ALA A 110 8.81 19.42 -15.21
C ALA A 110 8.36 19.67 -13.76
N MET A 111 8.01 18.60 -13.02
CA MET A 111 7.66 18.69 -11.60
C MET A 111 8.86 19.10 -10.74
N SER A 112 10.03 18.53 -11.02
CA SER A 112 11.29 18.84 -10.33
C SER A 112 11.62 20.32 -10.44
N THR A 113 11.56 20.86 -11.66
CA THR A 113 11.77 22.30 -11.93
C THR A 113 10.74 23.16 -11.21
N ARG A 114 9.46 22.80 -11.29
CA ARG A 114 8.36 23.59 -10.73
C ARG A 114 8.40 23.67 -9.21
N TYR A 115 8.77 22.58 -8.54
CA TYR A 115 8.69 22.46 -7.09
C TYR A 115 10.06 22.42 -6.40
N ASN A 116 11.15 22.64 -7.16
CA ASN A 116 12.53 22.52 -6.69
C ASN A 116 12.78 21.19 -5.92
N ALA A 117 12.33 20.09 -6.51
CA ALA A 117 12.37 18.76 -5.92
C ALA A 117 13.28 17.82 -6.72
N THR A 118 14.32 17.28 -6.10
CA THR A 118 15.29 16.38 -6.75
C THR A 118 15.07 14.91 -6.40
N ARG A 119 14.24 14.62 -5.38
CA ARG A 119 13.99 13.28 -4.88
C ARG A 119 12.69 12.72 -5.45
N VAL A 120 12.71 11.48 -5.88
CA VAL A 120 11.57 10.80 -6.51
C VAL A 120 11.39 9.42 -5.87
N PHE A 121 10.21 9.18 -5.31
CA PHE A 121 9.79 7.86 -4.88
C PHE A 121 9.09 7.13 -6.04
N VAL A 122 9.54 5.91 -6.36
CA VAL A 122 9.09 5.12 -7.49
C VAL A 122 8.37 3.87 -7.00
N ALA A 123 7.06 3.79 -7.29
CA ALA A 123 6.28 2.57 -7.17
C ALA A 123 6.19 1.91 -8.55
N THR A 124 6.78 0.73 -8.68
CA THR A 124 6.82 -0.03 -9.95
C THR A 124 6.64 -1.53 -9.70
N ASP A 125 6.02 -2.21 -10.66
CA ASP A 125 5.88 -3.67 -10.71
C ASP A 125 6.97 -4.34 -11.55
N SER A 126 7.87 -3.55 -12.14
CA SER A 126 8.97 -4.04 -13.00
C SER A 126 10.31 -3.61 -12.42
N PRO A 127 11.24 -4.55 -12.17
CA PRO A 127 12.51 -4.26 -11.51
C PRO A 127 13.37 -3.28 -12.33
N GLY A 128 13.49 -3.49 -13.65
CA GLY A 128 14.34 -2.69 -14.54
C GLY A 128 13.93 -1.22 -14.74
N VAL A 129 12.79 -0.79 -14.18
CA VAL A 129 12.34 0.61 -14.28
C VAL A 129 13.23 1.53 -13.46
N LEU A 130 13.71 1.08 -12.30
CA LEU A 130 14.47 1.94 -11.40
C LEU A 130 15.87 2.23 -11.96
N GLU A 131 16.52 1.23 -12.53
CA GLU A 131 17.81 1.38 -13.22
C GLU A 131 17.65 2.30 -14.44
N GLY A 132 16.63 2.06 -15.29
CA GLY A 132 16.40 2.90 -16.47
C GLY A 132 16.10 4.37 -16.13
N LEU A 133 15.45 4.65 -15.00
CA LEU A 133 15.23 6.02 -14.53
C LEU A 133 16.54 6.69 -14.09
N ARG A 134 17.39 5.97 -13.35
CA ARG A 134 18.68 6.47 -12.87
C ARG A 134 19.64 6.76 -14.03
N GLU A 135 19.66 5.90 -15.05
CA GLU A 135 20.48 6.09 -16.25
C GLU A 135 20.02 7.30 -17.07
N ALA A 136 18.71 7.48 -17.24
CA ALA A 136 18.17 8.50 -18.13
C ALA A 136 18.01 9.89 -17.47
N ALA A 137 18.05 9.97 -16.14
CA ALA A 137 17.94 11.20 -15.37
C ALA A 137 18.88 11.19 -14.14
N PRO A 138 20.21 11.20 -14.34
CA PRO A 138 21.19 11.14 -13.25
C PRO A 138 21.17 12.37 -12.33
N GLU A 139 20.53 13.46 -12.76
CA GLU A 139 20.33 14.66 -11.95
C GLU A 139 19.26 14.50 -10.84
N LEU A 140 18.51 13.39 -10.84
CA LEU A 140 17.46 13.10 -9.86
C LEU A 140 17.81 11.88 -9.00
N SER A 141 17.40 11.89 -7.73
CA SER A 141 17.56 10.75 -6.81
C SER A 141 16.30 9.89 -6.81
N PHE A 142 16.39 8.68 -7.35
CA PHE A 142 15.28 7.73 -7.40
C PHE A 142 15.36 6.67 -6.29
N HIS A 143 14.32 6.62 -5.47
CA HIS A 143 14.12 5.67 -4.39
C HIS A 143 12.96 4.73 -4.75
N GLY A 144 13.20 3.43 -4.74
CA GLY A 144 12.15 2.43 -4.88
C GLY A 144 11.85 1.77 -3.54
N THR A 145 10.78 0.99 -3.49
CA THR A 145 10.60 0.04 -2.39
C THR A 145 11.83 -0.88 -2.33
N PRO A 146 12.44 -1.11 -1.15
CA PRO A 146 13.53 -2.05 -1.02
C PRO A 146 13.15 -3.39 -1.67
N SER A 147 14.03 -3.94 -2.50
CA SER A 147 13.82 -5.22 -3.20
C SER A 147 13.65 -6.44 -2.27
N GLY A 148 13.62 -6.22 -0.94
CA GLY A 148 13.40 -7.20 0.10
C GLY A 148 12.14 -6.98 0.96
N LEU A 149 11.32 -5.96 0.68
CA LEU A 149 9.89 -5.97 1.05
C LEU A 149 9.17 -6.88 0.06
N ASP A 150 9.64 -8.12 0.00
CA ASP A 150 8.98 -9.16 -0.73
C ASP A 150 7.69 -9.47 0.04
N LEU A 151 6.60 -8.81 -0.34
CA LEU A 151 5.27 -9.15 0.19
C LEU A 151 4.95 -10.63 -0.11
N TYR A 152 5.61 -11.26 -1.10
CA TYR A 152 5.55 -12.72 -1.31
C TYR A 152 6.34 -13.51 -0.25
N GLY A 153 7.41 -12.93 0.31
CA GLY A 153 8.10 -13.49 1.48
C GLY A 153 7.18 -13.53 2.70
N LEU A 154 6.35 -12.49 2.90
CA LEU A 154 5.31 -12.49 3.93
C LEU A 154 4.29 -13.62 3.71
N GLU A 155 3.89 -13.89 2.46
CA GLU A 155 3.02 -15.04 2.13
C GLU A 155 3.68 -16.39 2.46
N ALA A 156 4.99 -16.54 2.19
CA ALA A 156 5.74 -17.74 2.55
C ALA A 156 5.83 -17.94 4.07
N THR A 157 6.09 -16.86 4.81
CA THR A 157 6.15 -16.83 6.27
C THR A 157 4.79 -17.12 6.91
N ILE A 158 3.70 -16.52 6.42
CA ILE A 158 2.32 -16.82 6.82
C ILE A 158 2.00 -18.29 6.49
N GLY A 159 2.42 -18.79 5.33
CA GLY A 159 2.23 -20.17 4.91
C GLY A 159 2.99 -21.20 5.76
N GLU A 160 4.18 -20.87 6.26
CA GLU A 160 4.93 -21.73 7.20
C GLU A 160 4.31 -21.76 8.59
N CYS A 161 3.92 -20.61 9.11
CA CYS A 161 3.19 -20.51 10.37
C CYS A 161 1.87 -21.32 10.32
N GLN A 162 1.06 -21.16 9.27
CA GLN A 162 -0.19 -21.93 9.10
C GLN A 162 0.05 -23.45 8.99
N ARG A 163 1.18 -23.88 8.41
CA ARG A 163 1.57 -25.30 8.35
C ARG A 163 1.96 -25.85 9.73
N ARG A 164 2.73 -25.09 10.53
CA ARG A 164 3.11 -25.47 11.90
C ARG A 164 1.88 -25.66 12.80
N HIS A 165 0.86 -24.84 12.66
CA HIS A 165 -0.37 -24.96 13.48
C HIS A 165 -1.30 -26.10 13.03
N ARG A 166 -1.35 -26.44 11.74
CA ARG A 166 -2.15 -27.60 11.27
C ARG A 166 -1.63 -28.94 11.77
N GLY A 167 -0.35 -29.03 12.15
CA GLY A 167 0.25 -30.27 12.66
C GLY A 167 0.09 -30.51 14.17
N LYS A 168 -0.45 -29.56 14.94
CA LYS A 168 -0.55 -29.60 16.42
C LYS A 168 -1.99 -29.68 16.95
N GLN A 169 -2.94 -30.12 16.10
CA GLN A 169 -4.37 -30.08 16.43
C GLN A 169 -4.93 -31.40 17.00
N ASP A 170 -4.09 -32.42 17.22
CA ASP A 170 -4.52 -33.77 17.65
C ASP A 170 -4.20 -34.08 19.13
N ASP A 171 -3.56 -33.15 19.86
CA ASP A 171 -2.94 -33.43 21.16
C ASP A 171 -3.86 -33.10 22.36
N GLY A 172 -5.03 -32.51 22.13
CA GLY A 172 -5.98 -32.18 23.21
C GLY A 172 -5.54 -31.10 24.21
N GLU A 173 -4.37 -30.47 24.01
CA GLU A 173 -3.94 -29.31 24.80
C GLU A 173 -4.41 -27.99 24.18
N THR A 174 -5.20 -27.25 24.96
CA THR A 174 -5.62 -25.87 24.67
C THR A 174 -4.41 -24.94 24.56
N LEU A 175 -3.94 -24.69 23.33
CA LEU A 175 -2.92 -23.69 23.03
C LEU A 175 -3.56 -22.30 22.93
N SER A 176 -3.24 -21.42 23.88
CA SER A 176 -3.66 -20.01 23.90
C SER A 176 -2.83 -19.08 23.00
N ASP A 177 -1.75 -19.59 22.39
CA ASP A 177 -0.77 -18.74 21.71
C ASP A 177 -0.90 -18.97 20.20
N GLY A 178 -1.89 -18.30 19.62
CA GLY A 178 -2.03 -18.22 18.17
C GLY A 178 -0.83 -17.50 17.58
N CYS A 179 -0.28 -18.03 16.48
CA CYS A 179 0.65 -17.32 15.60
C CYS A 179 0.24 -15.85 15.44
N THR A 180 0.94 -14.96 16.13
CA THR A 180 0.87 -13.53 15.83
C THR A 180 1.95 -13.26 14.78
N GLY A 181 1.71 -12.31 13.87
CA GLY A 181 2.65 -11.98 12.79
C GLY A 181 4.07 -11.65 13.28
N ASN A 182 4.21 -11.29 14.56
CA ASN A 182 5.47 -10.97 15.22
C ASN A 182 6.49 -12.12 15.26
N ASP A 183 6.09 -13.36 15.56
CA ASP A 183 7.05 -14.45 15.80
C ASP A 183 7.79 -14.86 14.52
N ALA A 184 7.06 -14.86 13.40
CA ALA A 184 7.57 -15.31 12.12
C ALA A 184 8.46 -14.24 11.44
N TRP A 185 8.26 -12.96 11.77
CA TRP A 185 9.13 -11.86 11.33
C TRP A 185 10.47 -11.80 12.09
N ILE A 186 10.45 -12.08 13.39
CA ILE A 186 11.67 -12.08 14.24
C ILE A 186 12.64 -13.19 13.79
N GLU A 187 12.15 -14.39 13.49
CA GLU A 187 13.00 -15.51 13.01
C GLU A 187 13.69 -15.18 11.67
N HIS A 188 13.01 -14.53 10.72
CA HIS A 188 13.61 -14.17 9.42
C HIS A 188 14.72 -13.11 9.54
N ARG A 189 14.61 -12.18 10.50
CA ARG A 189 15.60 -11.12 10.73
C ARG A 189 16.83 -11.61 11.50
N LEU A 190 16.64 -12.52 12.47
CA LEU A 190 17.74 -13.05 13.30
C LEU A 190 18.48 -14.23 12.63
N GLY A 191 17.85 -14.95 11.70
CA GLY A 191 18.44 -16.12 11.03
C GLY A 191 19.44 -15.83 9.92
N ARG A 192 19.58 -14.58 9.44
CA ARG A 192 20.54 -14.21 8.37
C ARG A 192 21.72 -13.37 8.86
N GLY A 193 22.02 -13.43 10.16
CA GLY A 193 23.12 -12.72 10.80
C GLY A 193 24.28 -13.63 11.23
N SER A 194 24.76 -14.53 10.37
CA SER A 194 26.12 -15.07 10.50
C SER A 194 27.09 -14.19 9.72
N ILE A 195 27.56 -13.14 10.38
CA ILE A 195 28.75 -12.38 9.94
C ILE A 195 29.98 -13.21 10.36
N PRO A 196 30.90 -13.58 9.44
CA PRO A 196 32.26 -13.98 9.81
C PRO A 196 33.07 -12.79 10.33
#